data_AF-A0A8H6MC51-F1
#
_entry.id   AF-A0A8H6MC51-F1
#
_cell.length_a   1.000
_cell.length_b   1.000
_cell.length_c   1.000
_cell.angle_alpha   90.00
_cell.angle_beta   90.00
_cell.angle_gamma   90.00
#
_symmetry.space_group_name_H-M   'P 1'
#
loop_
_entity.id
_entity.type
_entity.pdbx_description
1 polymer ?
#
loop_
_entity_poly.entity_id
_entity_poly.type
_entity_poly.pdbx_seq_one_letter_code
_entity_poly.pdbx_strand_id
1 'polypeptide(L)'
;MSAVEDEGPWTVEKQVFSLTLDRKTLEEESCRLLHDSERLWGFIDIGNMKRLALRRAEELCDTESVWHLQGVLTLINLPPFYSNGRPRDNIPIRCLRQGLRLHGLDTEAFERAFQAIMDIATLFERTVPTMNPPDFINRDEHGMFIDVSNRYFSTRRDYRGGEPAGFSLDVDPTGALAKMEDDNYYHGEENVVRYFERVVNKLTRSAKMVAVPPVTFKEGDVVELQLTFMLVPLKNSEWKLAPILRCITLLDGQFAQKRIREKFNLKTNKTAQIQKKGLKRRWGVDIDHTYVEEEETTRAKLGRMEVESRGREDM
;
A
#
# COMPACT_ATOMS: atom_id res chain seq x y z
N MET A 1 40.62 13.32 30.76
CA MET A 1 39.85 13.78 29.58
C MET A 1 39.61 12.57 28.70
N SER A 2 38.51 11.86 28.96
CA SER A 2 38.07 10.70 28.19
C SER A 2 36.97 11.17 27.23
N ALA A 3 37.22 11.06 25.93
CA ALA A 3 36.21 11.33 24.91
C ALA A 3 35.17 10.20 24.94
N VAL A 4 33.92 10.60 25.13
CA VAL A 4 32.73 9.77 24.95
C VAL A 4 32.45 9.77 23.46
N GLU A 5 32.60 8.61 22.81
CA GLU A 5 32.15 8.42 21.43
C GLU A 5 30.62 8.33 21.44
N ASP A 6 30.01 9.27 20.72
CA ASP A 6 28.57 9.44 20.54
C ASP A 6 28.09 8.47 19.46
N GLU A 7 27.62 7.30 19.86
CA GLU A 7 27.01 6.30 18.98
C GLU A 7 25.60 6.77 18.55
N GLY A 8 25.52 7.41 17.38
CA GLY A 8 24.27 7.81 16.74
C GLY A 8 23.40 6.61 16.27
N PRO A 9 22.09 6.81 16.04
CA PRO A 9 21.10 5.72 15.94
C PRO A 9 21.05 4.95 14.60
N TRP A 10 22.12 4.94 13.80
CA TRP A 10 22.10 4.41 12.43
C TRP A 10 23.10 3.28 12.20
N THR A 11 22.92 2.17 12.91
CA THR A 11 23.58 0.87 12.63
C THR A 11 22.64 -0.12 11.93
N VAL A 12 21.70 0.38 11.12
CA VAL A 12 20.72 -0.46 10.37
C VAL A 12 21.23 -0.85 8.98
N GLU A 13 22.20 -0.13 8.41
CA GLU A 13 22.70 -0.37 7.04
C GLU A 13 23.32 -1.76 6.80
N LYS A 14 23.84 -2.42 7.85
CA LYS A 14 24.56 -3.70 7.67
C LYS A 14 23.72 -4.95 7.89
N GLN A 15 22.51 -4.85 8.45
CA GLN A 15 21.66 -6.03 8.73
C GLN A 15 20.64 -6.34 7.63
N VAL A 16 20.34 -5.38 6.74
CA VAL A 16 19.37 -5.56 5.64
C VAL A 16 19.84 -6.57 4.59
N PHE A 17 21.15 -6.73 4.41
CA PHE A 17 21.73 -7.47 3.28
C PHE A 17 22.15 -8.92 3.58
N SER A 18 21.82 -9.48 4.75
CA SER A 18 22.11 -10.89 5.07
C SER A 18 20.91 -11.84 4.86
N LEU A 19 19.76 -11.33 4.39
CA LEU A 19 18.60 -12.16 4.01
C LEU A 19 18.55 -12.36 2.49
N THR A 20 19.69 -12.73 1.93
CA THR A 20 19.85 -13.09 0.52
C THR A 20 19.64 -14.59 0.37
N LEU A 21 18.39 -15.03 0.16
CA LEU A 21 18.05 -16.41 -0.23
C LEU A 21 16.76 -16.32 -1.08
N ASP A 22 16.76 -16.48 -2.41
CA ASP A 22 17.59 -17.28 -3.31
C ASP A 22 17.90 -16.45 -4.57
N ARG A 23 19.14 -15.94 -4.66
CA ARG A 23 19.54 -14.87 -5.59
C ARG A 23 19.79 -15.36 -7.02
N LYS A 24 19.84 -16.67 -7.26
CA LYS A 24 20.28 -17.23 -8.54
C LYS A 24 19.16 -17.49 -9.55
N THR A 25 17.95 -17.80 -9.12
CA THR A 25 16.85 -18.15 -10.03
C THR A 25 16.07 -16.93 -10.52
N LEU A 26 15.89 -15.90 -9.67
CA LEU A 26 15.12 -14.70 -10.02
C LEU A 26 15.96 -13.62 -10.76
N GLU A 27 17.24 -13.45 -10.40
CA GLU A 27 18.11 -12.49 -11.10
C GLU A 27 18.54 -13.01 -12.49
N GLU A 28 18.74 -14.34 -12.65
CA GLU A 28 19.06 -14.92 -13.95
C GLU A 28 17.87 -14.88 -14.91
N GLU A 29 16.63 -15.09 -14.46
CA GLU A 29 15.46 -14.98 -15.36
C GLU A 29 15.11 -13.52 -15.68
N SER A 30 15.14 -12.61 -14.70
CA SER A 30 14.78 -11.21 -14.93
C SER A 30 15.72 -10.49 -15.90
N CYS A 31 17.02 -10.80 -15.87
CA CYS A 31 18.01 -10.23 -16.78
C CYS A 31 18.17 -11.03 -18.10
N ARG A 32 17.94 -12.36 -18.12
CA ARG A 32 17.93 -13.14 -19.39
C ARG A 32 16.76 -12.76 -20.30
N LEU A 33 15.65 -12.24 -19.75
CA LEU A 33 14.46 -11.87 -20.49
C LEU A 33 14.71 -10.88 -21.66
N LEU A 34 15.71 -10.00 -21.55
CA LEU A 34 16.02 -9.02 -22.59
C LEU A 34 17.05 -9.51 -23.64
N HIS A 35 17.80 -10.58 -23.35
CA HIS A 35 18.91 -11.06 -24.18
C HIS A 35 18.64 -12.38 -24.91
N ASP A 36 17.48 -13.01 -24.70
CA ASP A 36 17.15 -14.28 -25.34
C ASP A 36 16.56 -14.04 -26.74
N SER A 37 17.36 -14.31 -27.79
CA SER A 37 17.03 -14.08 -29.21
C SER A 37 15.81 -14.85 -29.72
N GLU A 38 15.25 -15.76 -28.92
CA GLU A 38 14.07 -16.57 -29.26
C GLU A 38 12.75 -16.01 -28.70
N ARG A 39 12.78 -14.91 -27.92
CA ARG A 39 11.57 -14.29 -27.35
C ARG A 39 11.19 -13.02 -28.12
N LEU A 40 10.15 -13.12 -28.93
CA LEU A 40 9.57 -11.98 -29.63
C LEU A 40 8.68 -11.20 -28.66
N TRP A 41 9.20 -10.09 -28.13
CA TRP A 41 8.38 -9.11 -27.42
C TRP A 41 7.29 -8.60 -28.37
N GLY A 42 6.04 -8.63 -27.90
CA GLY A 42 4.86 -8.31 -28.69
C GLY A 42 3.93 -7.35 -27.96
N PHE A 43 2.91 -6.90 -28.69
CA PHE A 43 1.88 -6.02 -28.16
C PHE A 43 0.52 -6.68 -28.31
N ILE A 44 -0.26 -6.65 -27.24
CA ILE A 44 -1.68 -6.98 -27.29
C ILE A 44 -2.46 -5.67 -27.31
N ASP A 45 -3.33 -5.50 -28.30
CA ASP A 45 -4.27 -4.39 -28.35
C ASP A 45 -5.44 -4.67 -27.38
N ILE A 46 -5.67 -3.73 -26.46
CA ILE A 46 -6.79 -3.76 -25.50
C ILE A 46 -7.61 -2.49 -25.72
N GLY A 47 -8.60 -2.59 -26.60
CA GLY A 47 -9.37 -1.44 -27.06
C GLY A 47 -8.48 -0.44 -27.80
N ASN A 48 -8.27 0.75 -27.21
CA ASN A 48 -7.37 1.78 -27.71
C ASN A 48 -5.99 1.79 -27.02
N MET A 49 -5.75 0.88 -26.08
CA MET A 49 -4.49 0.77 -25.33
C MET A 49 -3.65 -0.38 -25.87
N LYS A 50 -2.34 -0.33 -25.66
CA LYS A 50 -1.42 -1.44 -26.00
C LYS A 50 -0.76 -1.96 -24.73
N ARG A 51 -0.75 -3.27 -24.54
CA ARG A 51 -0.12 -3.91 -23.38
C ARG A 51 1.11 -4.71 -23.80
N LEU A 52 2.17 -4.66 -22.98
CA LEU A 52 3.36 -5.47 -23.19
C LEU A 52 3.03 -6.95 -22.99
N ALA A 53 3.32 -7.76 -23.99
CA ALA A 53 3.10 -9.19 -23.95
C ALA A 53 4.37 -9.95 -24.32
N LEU A 54 4.49 -11.14 -23.71
CA LEU A 54 5.50 -12.09 -24.07
C LEU A 54 4.88 -13.12 -25.00
N ARG A 55 5.39 -13.20 -26.23
CA ARG A 55 5.04 -14.26 -27.14
C ARG A 55 6.05 -15.39 -27.00
N ARG A 56 5.58 -16.55 -26.54
CA ARG A 56 6.36 -17.79 -26.59
C ARG A 56 6.05 -18.53 -27.88
N ALA A 57 7.09 -19.01 -28.57
CA ALA A 57 6.95 -19.69 -29.86
C ALA A 57 6.01 -20.91 -29.82
N GLU A 58 5.85 -21.52 -28.65
CA GLU A 58 5.04 -22.73 -28.42
C GLU A 58 3.60 -22.45 -27.97
N GLU A 59 3.28 -21.21 -27.56
CA GLU A 59 1.95 -20.83 -27.06
C GLU A 59 1.16 -20.05 -28.13
N LEU A 60 -0.06 -20.49 -28.41
CA LEU A 60 -0.99 -19.84 -29.37
C LEU A 60 -1.64 -18.56 -28.81
N CYS A 61 -1.35 -18.20 -27.56
CA CYS A 61 -1.95 -17.07 -26.86
C CYS A 61 -0.86 -16.16 -26.31
N ASP A 62 -0.99 -14.86 -26.54
CA ASP A 62 -0.09 -13.87 -25.97
C ASP A 62 -0.34 -13.76 -24.46
N THR A 63 0.73 -13.92 -23.66
CA THR A 63 0.64 -13.79 -22.19
C THR A 63 1.13 -12.41 -21.75
N GLU A 64 0.41 -11.81 -20.81
CA GLU A 64 0.79 -10.51 -20.23
C GLU A 64 2.17 -10.62 -19.54
N SER A 65 3.08 -9.70 -19.86
CA SER A 65 4.41 -9.68 -19.24
C SER A 65 4.32 -9.08 -17.84
N VAL A 66 4.55 -9.92 -16.83
CA VAL A 66 4.56 -9.54 -15.40
C VAL A 66 6.00 -9.37 -14.91
N TRP A 67 6.27 -8.22 -14.30
CA TRP A 67 7.58 -7.80 -13.81
C TRP A 67 7.59 -7.78 -12.29
N HIS A 68 8.67 -8.25 -11.68
CA HIS A 68 8.85 -8.28 -10.24
C HIS A 68 9.85 -7.21 -9.81
N LEU A 69 9.46 -6.37 -8.85
CA LEU A 69 10.30 -5.31 -8.34
C LEU A 69 10.27 -5.29 -6.81
N GLN A 70 11.44 -5.33 -6.18
CA GLN A 70 11.56 -5.30 -4.73
C GLN A 70 12.03 -3.93 -4.25
N GLY A 71 11.55 -3.50 -3.10
CA GLY A 71 11.94 -2.24 -2.50
C GLY A 71 11.19 -1.94 -1.21
N VAL A 72 11.34 -0.71 -0.72
CA VAL A 72 10.72 -0.23 0.51
C VAL A 72 9.56 0.71 0.21
N LEU A 73 8.41 0.48 0.86
CA LEU A 73 7.26 1.36 0.73
C LEU A 73 7.50 2.70 1.44
N THR A 74 7.43 3.81 0.72
CA THR A 74 7.59 5.16 1.30
C THR A 74 6.30 5.95 1.34
N LEU A 75 5.39 5.73 0.39
CA LEU A 75 4.05 6.30 0.36
C LEU A 75 3.03 5.22 0.03
N ILE A 76 1.89 5.26 0.71
CA ILE A 76 0.84 4.25 0.56
C ILE A 76 -0.52 4.94 0.45
N ASN A 77 -1.24 4.64 -0.62
CA ASN A 77 -2.65 4.94 -0.81
C ASN A 77 -3.37 3.65 -1.23
N LEU A 78 -3.49 2.74 -0.26
CA LEU A 78 -4.13 1.44 -0.44
C LEU A 78 -5.49 1.42 0.29
N PRO A 79 -6.40 0.50 -0.09
CA PRO A 79 -7.64 0.27 0.65
C PRO A 79 -7.37 -0.13 2.11
N PRO A 80 -8.39 -0.24 2.97
CA PRO A 80 -9.83 -0.12 2.71
C PRO A 80 -10.29 1.30 2.36
N PHE A 81 -11.27 1.39 1.46
CA PHE A 81 -11.92 2.63 1.08
C PHE A 81 -13.12 2.90 2.01
N TYR A 82 -12.94 3.85 2.93
CA TYR A 82 -13.98 4.31 3.87
C TYR A 82 -14.52 5.68 3.44
N SER A 83 -15.22 5.78 2.32
CA SER A 83 -15.92 7.03 2.02
C SER A 83 -17.27 7.02 2.75
N ASN A 84 -17.36 7.72 3.89
CA ASN A 84 -18.64 7.93 4.59
C ASN A 84 -19.59 8.89 3.83
N GLY A 85 -19.20 9.32 2.64
CA GLY A 85 -19.91 10.11 1.65
C GLY A 85 -19.13 10.01 0.34
N ARG A 86 -19.71 10.38 -0.80
CA ARG A 86 -19.03 10.35 -2.11
C ARG A 86 -17.60 10.91 -2.02
N PRO A 87 -16.61 10.36 -2.75
CA PRO A 87 -15.25 10.92 -2.79
C PRO A 87 -15.37 12.42 -2.97
N ARG A 88 -14.76 13.23 -2.09
CA ARG A 88 -14.84 14.71 -2.04
C ARG A 88 -15.48 15.23 -3.32
N ASP A 89 -16.73 15.71 -3.26
CA ASP A 89 -17.76 15.78 -4.32
C ASP A 89 -17.35 16.15 -5.78
N ASN A 90 -16.08 16.48 -6.03
CA ASN A 90 -15.48 16.82 -7.30
C ASN A 90 -14.40 15.83 -7.83
N ILE A 91 -14.03 14.74 -7.16
CA ILE A 91 -13.08 13.75 -7.76
C ILE A 91 -13.83 12.85 -8.74
N PRO A 92 -13.52 12.86 -10.05
CA PRO A 92 -14.18 11.98 -11.00
C PRO A 92 -13.91 10.50 -10.71
N ILE A 93 -14.90 9.63 -10.88
CA ILE A 93 -14.79 8.16 -10.67
C ILE A 93 -13.57 7.57 -11.39
N ARG A 94 -13.31 7.99 -12.64
CA ARG A 94 -12.14 7.58 -13.44
C ARG A 94 -10.76 7.91 -12.82
N CYS A 95 -10.73 8.82 -11.86
CA CYS A 95 -9.53 9.26 -11.17
C CYS A 95 -9.32 8.51 -9.83
N LEU A 96 -10.28 7.69 -9.39
CA LEU A 96 -10.14 6.88 -8.19
C LEU A 96 -9.12 5.77 -8.44
N ARG A 97 -8.08 5.76 -7.59
CA ARG A 97 -6.93 4.86 -7.73
C ARG A 97 -6.44 4.42 -6.37
N GLN A 98 -5.88 3.23 -6.36
CA GLN A 98 -4.97 2.74 -5.33
C GLN A 98 -3.54 2.81 -5.86
N GLY A 99 -2.58 3.09 -5.00
CA GLY A 99 -1.19 3.18 -5.41
C GLY A 99 -0.23 3.31 -4.24
N LEU A 100 1.05 3.28 -4.57
CA LEU A 100 2.14 3.34 -3.63
C LEU A 100 3.39 3.90 -4.31
N ARG A 101 4.32 4.34 -3.47
CA ARG A 101 5.70 4.64 -3.88
C ARG A 101 6.63 3.57 -3.35
N LEU A 102 7.43 2.99 -4.24
CA LEU A 102 8.45 2.01 -3.91
C LEU A 102 9.84 2.60 -4.11
N HIS A 103 10.65 2.54 -3.07
CA HIS A 103 12.01 3.05 -3.05
C HIS A 103 13.02 1.92 -3.24
N GLY A 104 13.99 2.13 -4.13
CA GLY A 104 15.05 1.17 -4.41
C GLY A 104 16.24 1.20 -3.46
N LEU A 105 16.37 2.30 -2.70
CA LEU A 105 17.49 2.59 -1.79
C LEU A 105 18.87 2.37 -2.45
N ASP A 106 19.00 2.83 -3.70
CA ASP A 106 20.20 2.74 -4.53
C ASP A 106 20.81 1.33 -4.65
N THR A 107 19.97 0.30 -4.56
CA THR A 107 20.40 -1.08 -4.80
C THR A 107 20.65 -1.33 -6.29
N GLU A 108 21.72 -2.06 -6.60
CA GLU A 108 22.06 -2.43 -7.98
C GLU A 108 20.94 -3.20 -8.69
N ALA A 109 20.18 -4.01 -7.95
CA ALA A 109 19.04 -4.74 -8.50
C ALA A 109 17.93 -3.77 -8.96
N PHE A 110 17.66 -2.73 -8.18
CA PHE A 110 16.68 -1.71 -8.53
C PHE A 110 17.17 -0.82 -9.68
N GLU A 111 18.46 -0.48 -9.72
CA GLU A 111 19.07 0.25 -10.84
C GLU A 111 18.97 -0.54 -12.16
N ARG A 112 19.24 -1.85 -12.12
CA ARG A 112 19.04 -2.73 -13.29
C ARG A 112 17.58 -2.76 -13.73
N ALA A 113 16.64 -2.85 -12.79
CA ALA A 113 15.22 -2.83 -13.12
C ALA A 113 14.80 -1.48 -13.72
N PHE A 114 15.31 -0.37 -13.20
CA PHE A 114 15.10 0.97 -13.76
C PHE A 114 15.58 1.03 -15.22
N GLN A 115 16.81 0.57 -15.49
CA GLN A 115 17.35 0.55 -16.85
C GLN A 115 16.47 -0.29 -17.78
N ALA A 116 16.03 -1.47 -17.33
CA ALA A 116 15.11 -2.30 -18.11
C ALA A 116 13.78 -1.58 -18.43
N ILE A 117 13.24 -0.79 -17.50
CA ILE A 117 12.03 -0.01 -17.76
C ILE A 117 12.29 1.11 -18.78
N MET A 118 13.47 1.74 -18.74
CA MET A 118 13.87 2.73 -19.75
C MET A 118 14.04 2.10 -21.13
N ASP A 119 14.56 0.87 -21.19
CA ASP A 119 14.68 0.12 -22.44
C ASP A 119 13.29 -0.23 -23.01
N ILE A 120 12.34 -0.60 -22.14
CA ILE A 120 10.92 -0.80 -22.50
C ILE A 120 10.31 0.51 -23.01
N ALA A 121 10.56 1.64 -22.34
CA ALA A 121 10.07 2.94 -22.80
C ALA A 121 10.62 3.29 -24.19
N THR A 122 11.91 3.02 -24.42
CA THR A 122 12.56 3.21 -25.73
C THR A 122 11.96 2.30 -26.81
N LEU A 123 11.65 1.05 -26.45
CA LEU A 123 10.94 0.12 -27.35
C LEU A 123 9.58 0.70 -27.74
N PHE A 124 8.82 1.19 -26.76
CA PHE A 124 7.50 1.76 -26.98
C PHE A 124 7.53 3.05 -27.80
N GLU A 125 8.51 3.93 -27.57
CA GLU A 125 8.68 5.17 -28.32
C GLU A 125 8.80 4.91 -29.83
N ARG A 126 9.43 3.80 -30.23
CA ARG A 126 9.57 3.41 -31.64
C ARG A 126 8.26 2.92 -32.28
N THR A 127 7.25 2.60 -31.48
CA THR A 127 5.99 2.02 -31.96
C THR A 127 4.84 3.01 -32.05
N VAL A 128 5.00 4.20 -31.48
CA VAL A 128 3.97 5.25 -31.47
C VAL A 128 4.55 6.59 -31.93
N PRO A 129 3.74 7.50 -32.53
CA PRO A 129 4.26 8.72 -33.12
C PRO A 129 4.90 9.70 -32.12
N THR A 130 4.33 9.80 -30.92
CA THR A 130 4.77 10.72 -29.87
C THR A 130 4.44 10.12 -28.53
N MET A 131 5.46 9.92 -27.69
CA MET A 131 5.30 9.38 -26.34
C MET A 131 5.85 10.36 -25.32
N ASN A 132 5.08 10.62 -24.27
CA ASN A 132 5.51 11.40 -23.14
C ASN A 132 6.49 10.58 -22.28
N PRO A 133 7.52 11.22 -21.70
CA PRO A 133 8.47 10.53 -20.83
C PRO A 133 7.76 9.82 -19.68
N PRO A 134 8.25 8.66 -19.23
CA PRO A 134 7.79 8.01 -18.01
C PRO A 134 7.88 8.97 -16.81
N ASP A 135 6.73 9.39 -16.27
CA ASP A 135 6.66 10.28 -15.08
C ASP A 135 6.54 9.53 -13.76
N PHE A 136 6.36 8.21 -13.85
CA PHE A 136 6.18 7.31 -12.71
C PHE A 136 7.52 6.85 -12.12
N ILE A 137 8.64 7.27 -12.71
CA ILE A 137 10.00 6.95 -12.27
C ILE A 137 10.70 8.27 -11.97
N ASN A 138 11.26 8.41 -10.77
CA ASN A 138 11.94 9.62 -10.35
C ASN A 138 13.07 9.32 -9.35
N ARG A 139 13.82 10.35 -8.98
CA ARG A 139 14.87 10.31 -7.97
C ARG A 139 14.67 11.43 -6.97
N ASP A 140 14.84 11.14 -5.68
CA ASP A 140 14.88 12.12 -4.61
C ASP A 140 16.20 12.00 -3.80
N GLU A 141 16.23 12.60 -2.61
CA GLU A 141 17.39 12.58 -1.70
C GLU A 141 17.74 11.17 -1.17
N HIS A 142 16.82 10.23 -1.24
CA HIS A 142 17.01 8.85 -0.78
C HIS A 142 17.33 7.87 -1.91
N GLY A 143 17.43 8.37 -3.14
CA GLY A 143 17.72 7.56 -4.33
C GLY A 143 16.54 7.47 -5.31
N MET A 144 16.52 6.40 -6.10
CA MET A 144 15.46 6.19 -7.10
C MET A 144 14.20 5.57 -6.51
N PHE A 145 13.04 5.99 -7.03
CA PHE A 145 11.74 5.43 -6.69
C PHE A 145 10.82 5.32 -7.90
N ILE A 146 9.81 4.47 -7.74
CA ILE A 146 8.72 4.29 -8.70
C ILE A 146 7.36 4.53 -8.02
N ASP A 147 6.53 5.36 -8.65
CA ASP A 147 5.15 5.59 -8.28
C ASP A 147 4.23 4.70 -9.10
N VAL A 148 3.60 3.72 -8.46
CA VAL A 148 2.72 2.77 -9.15
C VAL A 148 1.30 2.94 -8.65
N SER A 149 0.34 2.94 -9.57
CA SER A 149 -1.07 2.95 -9.22
C SER A 149 -1.88 2.01 -10.11
N ASN A 150 -3.03 1.57 -9.61
CA ASN A 150 -4.07 0.94 -10.40
C ASN A 150 -5.40 1.68 -10.18
N ARG A 151 -6.19 1.81 -11.25
CA ARG A 151 -7.53 2.40 -11.19
C ARG A 151 -8.48 1.40 -10.55
N TYR A 152 -9.43 1.90 -9.76
CA TYR A 152 -10.54 1.07 -9.30
C TYR A 152 -11.55 0.80 -10.42
N PHE A 153 -11.64 1.68 -11.41
CA PHE A 153 -12.60 1.55 -12.50
C PHE A 153 -11.95 1.74 -13.86
N SER A 154 -12.36 0.90 -14.81
CA SER A 154 -12.13 1.07 -16.23
C SER A 154 -13.39 1.63 -16.90
N THR A 155 -13.23 2.21 -18.09
CA THR A 155 -14.41 2.64 -18.87
C THR A 155 -14.88 1.49 -19.76
N ARG A 156 -16.20 1.30 -19.89
CA ARG A 156 -16.77 0.28 -20.81
C ARG A 156 -16.45 0.55 -22.28
N ARG A 157 -15.99 1.76 -22.63
CA ARG A 157 -15.51 2.09 -23.97
C ARG A 157 -14.17 1.42 -24.26
N ASP A 158 -13.31 1.34 -23.26
CA ASP A 158 -11.95 0.79 -23.39
C ASP A 158 -11.96 -0.74 -23.40
N TYR A 159 -12.96 -1.37 -22.77
CA TYR A 159 -13.08 -2.82 -22.69
C TYR A 159 -14.53 -3.27 -22.80
N ARG A 160 -14.88 -3.86 -23.95
CA ARG A 160 -16.21 -4.40 -24.22
C ARG A 160 -16.20 -5.90 -24.00
N GLY A 161 -16.81 -6.38 -22.92
CA GLY A 161 -17.03 -7.81 -22.68
C GLY A 161 -16.33 -8.39 -21.44
N GLY A 162 -15.75 -7.57 -20.58
CA GLY A 162 -15.24 -8.02 -19.28
C GLY A 162 -16.35 -8.31 -18.30
N GLU A 163 -16.28 -9.48 -17.66
CA GLU A 163 -17.08 -9.76 -16.47
C GLU A 163 -16.59 -8.88 -15.31
N PRO A 164 -17.50 -8.25 -14.55
CA PRO A 164 -17.12 -7.51 -13.35
C PRO A 164 -16.47 -8.42 -12.31
N ALA A 165 -15.30 -8.04 -11.79
CA ALA A 165 -14.60 -8.80 -10.75
C ALA A 165 -15.21 -8.58 -9.35
N GLY A 166 -15.94 -7.48 -9.15
CA GLY A 166 -16.49 -7.06 -7.87
C GLY A 166 -15.41 -6.63 -6.85
N PHE A 167 -15.83 -5.85 -5.85
CA PHE A 167 -14.92 -5.43 -4.76
C PHE A 167 -14.97 -6.42 -3.60
N SER A 168 -13.81 -6.77 -3.04
CA SER A 168 -13.76 -7.51 -1.78
C SER A 168 -14.09 -6.61 -0.59
N LEU A 169 -14.56 -7.20 0.52
CA LEU A 169 -14.84 -6.47 1.75
C LEU A 169 -13.59 -5.83 2.38
N ASP A 170 -12.40 -6.35 2.06
CA ASP A 170 -11.12 -5.76 2.51
C ASP A 170 -10.80 -4.47 1.74
N VAL A 171 -11.34 -4.33 0.52
CA VAL A 171 -11.14 -3.16 -0.34
C VAL A 171 -12.27 -2.15 -0.16
N ASP A 172 -13.51 -2.60 -0.15
CA ASP A 172 -14.71 -1.77 -0.01
C ASP A 172 -15.63 -2.26 1.11
N PRO A 173 -15.26 -2.03 2.39
CA PRO A 173 -16.04 -2.51 3.53
C PRO A 173 -17.47 -1.96 3.59
N THR A 174 -17.75 -0.84 2.92
CA THR A 174 -19.04 -0.13 2.99
C THR A 174 -19.89 -0.29 1.72
N GLY A 175 -19.35 -0.95 0.69
CA GLY A 175 -19.98 -1.04 -0.63
C GLY A 175 -20.04 0.32 -1.35
N ALA A 176 -19.21 1.29 -0.97
CA ALA A 176 -19.22 2.62 -1.57
C ALA A 176 -18.67 2.61 -3.00
N LEU A 177 -17.58 1.87 -3.26
CA LEU A 177 -17.04 1.69 -4.60
C LEU A 177 -18.00 0.88 -5.47
N ALA A 178 -18.58 -0.19 -4.94
CA ALA A 178 -19.57 -0.99 -5.66
C ALA A 178 -20.79 -0.14 -6.09
N LYS A 179 -21.25 0.80 -5.26
CA LYS A 179 -22.35 1.72 -5.58
C LYS A 179 -21.99 2.78 -6.64
N MET A 180 -20.71 2.97 -6.96
CA MET A 180 -20.26 3.90 -8.00
C MET A 180 -20.16 3.26 -9.38
N GLU A 181 -20.29 1.93 -9.48
CA GLU A 181 -20.39 1.26 -10.77
C GLU A 181 -21.63 1.71 -11.53
N ASP A 182 -21.48 1.94 -12.83
CA ASP A 182 -22.57 2.37 -13.71
C ASP A 182 -22.39 1.81 -15.14
N ASP A 183 -23.21 2.28 -16.07
CA ASP A 183 -23.15 1.86 -17.48
C ASP A 183 -21.86 2.33 -18.20
N ASN A 184 -21.09 3.26 -17.61
CA ASN A 184 -19.86 3.79 -18.20
C ASN A 184 -18.61 3.25 -17.52
N TYR A 185 -18.67 2.90 -16.23
CA TYR A 185 -17.55 2.52 -15.38
C TYR A 185 -17.82 1.20 -14.68
N TYR A 186 -16.84 0.29 -14.73
CA TYR A 186 -16.94 -1.03 -14.09
C TYR A 186 -15.58 -1.42 -13.49
N HIS A 187 -15.60 -2.29 -12.47
CA HIS A 187 -14.41 -2.93 -11.91
C HIS A 187 -14.14 -4.27 -12.59
N GLY A 188 -13.15 -4.32 -13.48
CA GLY A 188 -12.72 -5.55 -14.14
C GLY A 188 -11.54 -6.24 -13.47
N GLU A 189 -11.20 -7.45 -13.94
CA GLU A 189 -9.99 -8.19 -13.53
C GLU A 189 -8.71 -7.33 -13.64
N GLU A 190 -8.65 -6.41 -14.60
CA GLU A 190 -7.51 -5.53 -14.77
C GLU A 190 -7.37 -4.47 -13.65
N ASN A 191 -8.45 -4.19 -12.92
CA ASN A 191 -8.48 -3.25 -11.80
C ASN A 191 -8.16 -3.93 -10.46
N VAL A 192 -8.14 -5.26 -10.43
CA VAL A 192 -7.84 -6.04 -9.22
C VAL A 192 -6.35 -5.94 -8.90
N VAL A 193 -6.07 -5.60 -7.64
CA VAL A 193 -4.74 -5.71 -7.04
C VAL A 193 -4.79 -6.81 -6.00
N ARG A 194 -3.85 -7.75 -6.06
CA ARG A 194 -3.72 -8.84 -5.09
C ARG A 194 -2.71 -8.50 -4.01
N TYR A 195 -2.94 -9.04 -2.82
CA TYR A 195 -2.19 -8.71 -1.62
C TYR A 195 -1.78 -9.99 -0.92
N PHE A 196 -0.48 -10.18 -0.73
CA PHE A 196 0.06 -11.36 -0.07
C PHE A 196 1.08 -11.01 1.00
N GLU A 197 1.29 -11.94 1.92
CA GLU A 197 2.42 -11.98 2.83
C GLU A 197 3.23 -13.25 2.57
N ARG A 198 4.56 -13.09 2.50
CA ARG A 198 5.48 -14.21 2.40
C ARG A 198 5.71 -14.82 3.78
N VAL A 199 5.10 -15.97 4.03
CA VAL A 199 5.29 -16.74 5.26
C VAL A 199 6.39 -17.78 5.05
N VAL A 200 7.52 -17.59 5.72
CA VAL A 200 8.67 -18.52 5.65
C VAL A 200 8.60 -19.52 6.79
N ASN A 201 8.49 -20.80 6.45
CA ASN A 201 8.62 -21.88 7.42
C ASN A 201 10.11 -22.16 7.67
N LYS A 202 10.57 -21.84 8.88
CA LYS A 202 11.98 -21.98 9.27
C LYS A 202 12.46 -23.44 9.30
N LEU A 203 11.57 -24.41 9.55
CA LEU A 203 11.94 -25.83 9.59
C LEU A 203 12.10 -26.41 8.19
N THR A 204 11.15 -26.14 7.30
CA THR A 204 11.15 -26.70 5.94
C THR A 204 11.89 -25.83 4.93
N ARG A 205 12.34 -24.62 5.33
CA ARG A 205 12.88 -23.56 4.46
C ARG A 205 11.98 -23.22 3.27
N SER A 206 10.70 -23.59 3.33
CA SER A 206 9.74 -23.27 2.28
C SER A 206 9.05 -21.95 2.58
N ALA A 207 8.82 -21.16 1.54
CA ALA A 207 8.02 -19.94 1.61
C ALA A 207 6.65 -20.21 1.00
N LYS A 208 5.61 -19.67 1.63
CA LYS A 208 4.24 -19.67 1.09
C LYS A 208 3.75 -18.23 1.03
N MET A 209 2.99 -17.92 -0.02
CA MET A 209 2.27 -16.65 -0.13
C MET A 209 0.87 -16.85 0.45
N VAL A 210 0.51 -16.04 1.43
CA VAL A 210 -0.81 -16.07 2.08
C VAL A 210 -1.53 -14.77 1.77
N ALA A 211 -2.79 -14.83 1.34
CA ALA A 211 -3.56 -13.63 1.06
C ALA A 211 -3.79 -12.82 2.34
N VAL A 212 -3.59 -11.51 2.27
CA VAL A 212 -3.74 -10.59 3.40
C VAL A 212 -4.53 -9.35 2.98
N PRO A 213 -5.25 -8.69 3.91
CA PRO A 213 -5.96 -7.46 3.57
C PRO A 213 -4.98 -6.31 3.28
N PRO A 214 -5.36 -5.32 2.45
CA PRO A 214 -4.49 -4.20 2.07
C PRO A 214 -4.06 -3.33 3.27
N VAL A 215 -4.87 -3.32 4.33
CA VAL A 215 -4.58 -2.61 5.59
C VAL A 215 -3.32 -3.13 6.29
N THR A 216 -2.83 -4.33 5.93
CA THR A 216 -1.62 -4.94 6.48
C THR A 216 -0.38 -4.11 6.17
N PHE A 217 -0.31 -3.49 4.99
CA PHE A 217 0.86 -2.77 4.50
C PHE A 217 1.04 -1.42 5.20
N LYS A 218 2.29 -1.04 5.46
CA LYS A 218 2.72 0.18 6.14
C LYS A 218 3.97 0.74 5.48
N GLU A 219 4.13 2.06 5.53
CA GLU A 219 5.37 2.69 5.08
C GLU A 219 6.53 2.16 5.94
N GLY A 220 7.63 1.84 5.28
CA GLY A 220 8.79 1.16 5.84
C GLY A 220 8.79 -0.35 5.60
N ASP A 221 7.70 -0.95 5.10
CA ASP A 221 7.68 -2.36 4.73
C ASP A 221 8.55 -2.63 3.51
N VAL A 222 9.28 -3.74 3.54
CA VAL A 222 9.98 -4.31 2.38
C VAL A 222 9.00 -5.20 1.64
N VAL A 223 8.79 -4.91 0.36
CA VAL A 223 7.78 -5.60 -0.47
C VAL A 223 8.35 -6.00 -1.82
N GLU A 224 7.69 -6.97 -2.45
CA GLU A 224 7.78 -7.25 -3.88
C GLU A 224 6.49 -6.79 -4.57
N LEU A 225 6.63 -6.01 -5.62
CA LEU A 225 5.55 -5.61 -6.51
C LEU A 225 5.55 -6.48 -7.76
N GLN A 226 4.36 -6.86 -8.21
CA GLN A 226 4.18 -7.35 -9.58
C GLN A 226 3.50 -6.28 -10.41
N LEU A 227 4.16 -5.90 -11.50
CA LEU A 227 3.80 -4.80 -12.37
C LEU A 227 3.67 -5.27 -13.80
N THR A 228 2.85 -4.57 -14.57
CA THR A 228 2.69 -4.78 -16.01
C THR A 228 2.74 -3.42 -16.69
N PHE A 229 3.16 -3.35 -17.96
CA PHE A 229 3.31 -2.09 -18.67
C PHE A 229 2.26 -1.93 -19.76
N MET A 230 1.66 -0.74 -19.80
CA MET A 230 0.64 -0.38 -20.78
C MET A 230 0.93 0.98 -21.38
N LEU A 231 0.76 1.08 -22.70
CA LEU A 231 0.64 2.34 -23.41
C LEU A 231 -0.81 2.81 -23.42
N VAL A 232 -0.99 4.02 -22.90
CA VAL A 232 -2.29 4.68 -22.80
C VAL A 232 -2.29 5.89 -23.74
N PRO A 233 -3.28 5.99 -24.65
CA PRO A 233 -3.41 7.17 -25.50
C PRO A 233 -3.89 8.36 -24.67
N LEU A 234 -3.29 9.52 -24.92
CA LEU A 234 -3.65 10.81 -24.33
C LEU A 234 -4.42 11.65 -25.36
N LYS A 235 -4.86 12.83 -24.92
CA LYS A 235 -5.36 13.85 -25.84
C LYS A 235 -4.20 14.31 -26.74
N ASN A 236 -4.52 14.79 -27.95
CA ASN A 236 -3.54 15.27 -28.93
C ASN A 236 -2.66 14.19 -29.58
N SER A 237 -3.12 12.92 -29.62
CA SER A 237 -2.38 11.80 -30.23
C SER A 237 -1.03 11.48 -29.58
N GLU A 238 -0.80 11.99 -28.37
CA GLU A 238 0.32 11.59 -27.53
C GLU A 238 0.02 10.27 -26.82
N TRP A 239 1.06 9.55 -26.45
CA TRP A 239 0.97 8.30 -25.72
C TRP A 239 1.74 8.40 -24.42
N LYS A 240 1.35 7.61 -23.42
CA LYS A 240 2.08 7.52 -22.16
C LYS A 240 2.26 6.07 -21.76
N LEU A 241 3.47 5.73 -21.35
CA LEU A 241 3.75 4.48 -20.65
C LEU A 241 3.26 4.59 -19.20
N ALA A 242 2.49 3.60 -18.77
CA ALA A 242 1.98 3.51 -17.40
C ALA A 242 2.23 2.11 -16.83
N PRO A 243 2.80 2.00 -15.61
CA PRO A 243 2.83 0.75 -14.89
C PRO A 243 1.46 0.49 -14.27
N ILE A 244 0.99 -0.75 -14.36
CA ILE A 244 -0.23 -1.22 -13.73
C ILE A 244 0.16 -2.18 -12.61
N LEU A 245 -0.23 -1.82 -11.38
CA LEU A 245 -0.03 -2.65 -10.21
C LEU A 245 -0.94 -3.88 -10.28
N ARG A 246 -0.36 -5.08 -10.19
CA ARG A 246 -1.08 -6.37 -10.15
C ARG A 246 -1.07 -7.00 -8.77
N CYS A 247 0.07 -6.93 -8.10
CA CYS A 247 0.27 -7.64 -6.84
C CYS A 247 1.23 -6.88 -5.92
N ILE A 248 1.00 -6.97 -4.63
CA ILE A 248 1.94 -6.55 -3.58
C ILE A 248 2.14 -7.74 -2.64
N THR A 249 3.39 -8.11 -2.41
CA THR A 249 3.78 -9.15 -1.46
C THR A 249 4.63 -8.54 -0.35
N LEU A 250 4.19 -8.65 0.90
CA LEU A 250 4.97 -8.28 2.07
C LEU A 250 6.11 -9.30 2.25
N LEU A 251 7.36 -8.83 2.19
CA LEU A 251 8.55 -9.65 2.41
C LEU A 251 9.06 -9.50 3.84
N ASP A 252 9.12 -8.27 4.35
CA ASP A 252 9.51 -7.97 5.73
C ASP A 252 8.85 -6.69 6.24
N GLY A 253 8.11 -6.80 7.35
CA GLY A 253 7.46 -5.67 8.03
C GLY A 253 8.17 -5.20 9.30
N GLN A 254 9.35 -5.75 9.64
CA GLN A 254 10.04 -5.45 10.91
C GLN A 254 10.37 -3.96 11.08
N PHE A 255 10.73 -3.27 10.00
CA PHE A 255 11.07 -1.83 10.05
C PHE A 255 9.85 -0.97 10.37
N ALA A 256 8.72 -1.22 9.71
CA ALA A 256 7.47 -0.52 10.04
C ALA A 256 7.02 -0.84 11.47
N GLN A 257 7.14 -2.09 11.92
CA GLN A 257 6.82 -2.48 13.30
C GLN A 257 7.71 -1.76 14.32
N LYS A 258 9.03 -1.67 14.07
CA LYS A 258 9.96 -0.93 14.93
C LYS A 258 9.59 0.54 15.03
N ARG A 259 9.32 1.19 13.89
CA ARG A 259 8.84 2.60 13.83
C ARG A 259 7.57 2.81 14.64
N ILE A 260 6.61 1.88 14.55
CA ILE A 260 5.38 1.93 15.33
C ILE A 260 5.68 1.80 16.83
N ARG A 261 6.50 0.82 17.24
CA ARG A 261 6.90 0.63 18.65
C ARG A 261 7.57 1.88 19.22
N GLU A 262 8.49 2.50 18.49
CA GLU A 262 9.16 3.73 18.89
C GLU A 262 8.18 4.90 19.07
N LYS A 263 7.23 5.07 18.13
CA LYS A 263 6.16 6.08 18.26
C LYS A 263 5.30 5.88 19.51
N PHE A 264 5.00 4.63 19.88
CA PHE A 264 4.27 4.33 21.12
C PHE A 264 5.10 4.62 22.37
N ASN A 265 6.39 4.24 22.39
CA ASN A 265 7.29 4.48 23.52
C ASN A 265 7.53 5.98 23.77
N LEU A 266 7.61 6.79 22.71
CA LEU A 266 7.72 8.25 22.82
C LEU A 266 6.44 8.89 23.39
N LYS A 267 5.27 8.36 23.06
CA LYS A 267 3.99 8.83 23.62
C LYS A 267 3.86 8.48 25.09
N THR A 268 4.23 7.27 25.51
CA THR A 268 4.19 6.88 26.94
C THR A 268 5.09 7.74 27.81
N ASN A 269 6.23 8.21 27.30
CA ASN A 269 7.11 9.12 28.04
C ASN A 269 6.53 10.53 28.20
N LYS A 270 5.76 11.02 27.21
CA LYS A 270 5.02 12.30 27.34
C LYS A 270 3.78 12.17 28.24
N THR A 271 3.10 11.03 28.26
CA THR A 271 1.91 10.79 29.11
C THR A 271 2.26 10.37 30.53
N ALA A 272 3.52 10.04 30.84
CA ALA A 272 3.95 9.77 32.22
C ALA A 272 3.81 10.99 33.16
N GLN A 273 3.63 12.20 32.62
CA GLN A 273 3.30 13.41 33.38
C GLN A 273 1.78 13.67 33.57
N ILE A 274 0.90 12.91 32.93
CA ILE A 274 -0.56 13.04 33.11
C ILE A 274 -1.02 11.85 33.95
N GLN A 275 -1.50 12.12 35.17
CA GLN A 275 -2.01 11.11 36.10
C GLN A 275 -2.92 10.10 35.38
N LYS A 276 -2.47 8.84 35.32
CA LYS A 276 -3.21 7.73 34.73
C LYS A 276 -4.51 7.50 35.51
N LYS A 277 -5.64 8.05 35.06
CA LYS A 277 -6.95 7.46 35.36
C LYS A 277 -7.00 6.12 34.62
N GLY A 278 -6.62 5.04 35.31
CA GLY A 278 -6.71 3.69 34.77
C GLY A 278 -8.17 3.36 34.46
N LEU A 279 -8.46 2.91 33.24
CA LEU A 279 -9.73 2.25 32.94
C LEU A 279 -9.71 0.89 33.65
N LYS A 280 -10.49 0.75 34.74
CA LYS A 280 -10.83 -0.56 35.29
C LYS A 280 -11.76 -1.25 34.29
N ARG A 281 -11.26 -2.24 33.55
CA ARG A 281 -12.13 -3.20 32.84
C ARG A 281 -12.72 -4.15 33.86
N ARG A 282 -14.05 -4.13 34.01
CA ARG A 282 -14.74 -5.24 34.69
C ARG A 282 -14.82 -6.39 33.70
N TRP A 283 -14.10 -7.47 33.99
CA TRP A 283 -14.40 -8.77 33.41
C TRP A 283 -15.54 -9.38 34.21
N GLY A 284 -16.54 -9.95 33.53
CA GLY A 284 -17.68 -10.56 34.18
C GLY A 284 -17.29 -11.85 34.88
N VAL A 285 -17.30 -11.82 36.22
CA VAL A 285 -18.04 -12.72 37.11
C VAL A 285 -18.24 -11.90 38.40
N ASP A 286 -19.39 -11.23 38.49
CA ASP A 286 -20.05 -10.76 39.72
C ASP A 286 -21.38 -10.14 39.26
N ILE A 287 -22.16 -10.96 38.56
CA ILE A 287 -23.61 -10.78 38.46
C ILE A 287 -24.16 -11.94 39.26
N ASP A 288 -23.94 -11.92 40.57
CA ASP A 288 -24.84 -12.62 41.46
C ASP A 288 -24.91 -11.92 42.82
N HIS A 289 -26.14 -11.56 43.16
CA HIS A 289 -26.63 -11.21 44.48
C HIS A 289 -25.84 -10.21 45.34
N THR A 290 -26.28 -8.96 45.36
CA THR A 290 -27.00 -8.40 46.53
C THR A 290 -27.46 -6.97 46.23
N TYR A 291 -28.78 -6.79 46.12
CA TYR A 291 -29.39 -5.51 46.47
C TYR A 291 -29.25 -5.38 47.98
N VAL A 292 -28.54 -4.38 48.47
CA VAL A 292 -28.79 -3.60 49.70
C VAL A 292 -27.70 -2.50 49.78
N GLU A 293 -28.15 -1.26 50.03
CA GLU A 293 -27.39 -0.08 50.50
C GLU A 293 -26.48 0.71 49.53
N GLU A 294 -27.09 1.56 48.70
CA GLU A 294 -26.46 2.84 48.24
C GLU A 294 -27.45 4.03 48.27
N GLU A 295 -28.39 4.06 49.23
CA GLU A 295 -29.20 5.28 49.49
C GLU A 295 -28.49 6.33 50.36
N GLU A 296 -27.29 6.05 50.89
CA GLU A 296 -26.64 6.95 51.84
C GLU A 296 -25.75 8.04 51.19
N THR A 297 -25.30 7.86 49.94
CA THR A 297 -24.37 8.83 49.32
C THR A 297 -25.07 10.00 48.62
N THR A 298 -26.36 9.88 48.29
CA THR A 298 -27.17 10.97 47.71
C THR A 298 -27.64 11.97 48.78
N ARG A 299 -27.82 11.55 50.03
CA ARG A 299 -28.16 12.46 51.14
C ARG A 299 -27.00 13.35 51.58
N ALA A 300 -25.75 12.88 51.46
CA ALA A 300 -24.57 13.66 51.87
C ALA A 300 -24.26 14.86 50.95
N LYS A 301 -24.79 14.90 49.71
CA LYS A 301 -24.58 16.01 48.76
C LYS A 301 -25.64 17.11 48.80
N LEU A 302 -26.77 16.89 49.49
CA LEU A 302 -27.84 17.89 49.63
C LEU A 302 -27.68 18.79 50.87
N GLY A 303 -26.76 18.48 51.79
CA GLY A 303 -26.48 19.27 53.00
C GLY A 303 -25.53 20.45 52.84
N ARG A 304 -25.19 20.87 51.61
CA ARG A 304 -24.29 22.02 51.33
C ARG A 304 -24.95 23.17 50.57
N MET A 305 -26.25 23.36 50.77
CA MET A 305 -26.94 24.61 50.42
C MET A 305 -27.51 25.23 51.71
N GLU A 306 -26.65 25.83 52.52
CA GLU A 306 -27.07 26.85 53.48
C GLU A 306 -26.54 28.20 53.02
N VAL A 307 -27.48 29.13 52.78
CA VAL A 307 -27.23 30.53 52.43
C VAL A 307 -27.09 31.29 53.74
N GLU A 308 -25.86 31.66 54.13
CA GLU A 308 -25.64 32.60 55.24
C GLU A 308 -25.93 34.03 54.76
N SER A 309 -27.14 34.51 55.03
CA SER A 309 -27.44 35.95 55.05
C SER A 309 -26.99 36.53 56.40
N ARG A 310 -25.88 37.28 56.41
CA ARG A 310 -25.45 38.04 57.60
C ARG A 310 -25.58 39.53 57.34
N GLY A 311 -26.55 40.15 58.02
CA GLY A 311 -26.75 41.59 58.06
C GLY A 311 -25.58 42.32 58.73
N ARG A 312 -25.40 43.58 58.31
CA ARG A 312 -24.66 44.62 59.04
C ARG A 312 -25.65 45.75 59.35
N GLU A 313 -26.14 45.75 60.59
CA GLU A 313 -26.24 46.91 61.47
C GLU A 313 -24.82 47.55 61.58
N ASP A 314 -24.55 48.85 61.69
CA ASP A 314 -25.28 50.07 62.04
C ASP A 314 -24.54 51.30 61.46
N MET A 315 -25.25 52.35 61.05
CA MET A 315 -25.09 53.74 61.54
C MET A 315 -26.22 54.63 61.00
#